data_AF-A0A938KZP0-F1
#
_entry.id   AF-A0A938KZP0-F1
#
_cell.length_a   1.000
_cell.length_b   1.000
_cell.length_c   1.000
_cell.angle_alpha   90.00
_cell.angle_beta   90.00
_cell.angle_gamma   90.00
#
_symmetry.space_group_name_H-M   'P 1'
#
loop_
_entity.id
_entity.type
_entity.pdbx_description
1 polymer ?
#
loop_
_entity_poly.entity_id
_entity_poly.type
_entity_poly.pdbx_seq_one_letter_code
_entity_poly.pdbx_strand_id
1 'polypeptide(L)'
;CSAMAIHHLGETIDIHGGGLDLVFPHHENEVAQSESFTGKAPFARFWMHNGLLRMAGDKMSKSLGNLVNVRDALEEHSPDAIRLWMLSSHYRNPLLYDEEAITAQERAARRLRTAVCADSPAGPAKLDPAPFEADFIHAMDDDLNTPAALAGLFDLARDINRSRDAGLSVADAQATLRRLAGVLGLTLAEPLPKAGALSEDEIDALILERAALRARKRFDEADAIRARLAAQGVLLRDSPEGTTWSRT
;
A
#
# COMPACT_ATOMS: atom_id res chain seq x y z
N CYS A 1 10.06 3.44 29.72
CA CYS A 1 10.71 3.83 28.46
C CYS A 1 12.08 4.42 28.72
N SER A 2 12.20 5.51 29.49
CA SER A 2 13.48 6.13 29.93
C SER A 2 14.62 5.17 30.27
N ALA A 3 14.43 4.26 31.23
CA ALA A 3 15.50 3.35 31.66
C ALA A 3 16.04 2.44 30.53
N MET A 4 15.13 1.92 29.69
CA MET A 4 15.51 1.06 28.55
C MET A 4 16.17 1.88 27.43
N ALA A 5 15.64 3.07 27.14
CA ALA A 5 16.22 3.96 26.13
C ALA A 5 17.65 4.35 26.51
N ILE A 6 17.89 4.74 27.77
CA ILE A 6 19.23 5.07 28.27
C ILE A 6 20.17 3.88 28.15
N HIS A 7 19.72 2.69 28.56
CA HIS A 7 20.55 1.48 28.53
C HIS A 7 20.99 1.09 27.11
N HIS A 8 20.11 1.21 26.12
CA HIS A 8 20.36 0.73 24.76
C HIS A 8 20.87 1.80 23.80
N LEU A 9 20.45 3.05 23.96
CA LEU A 9 20.68 4.14 23.00
C LEU A 9 21.54 5.26 23.58
N GLY A 10 21.75 5.27 24.90
CA GLY A 10 22.51 6.30 25.60
C GLY A 10 21.63 7.40 26.20
N GLU A 11 22.29 8.33 26.87
CA GLU A 11 21.64 9.35 27.71
C GLU A 11 20.99 10.49 26.89
N THR A 12 21.40 10.64 25.64
CA THR A 12 20.76 11.52 24.65
C THR A 12 20.58 10.74 23.36
N ILE A 13 19.37 10.76 22.81
CA ILE A 13 19.00 10.06 21.57
C ILE A 13 18.64 11.05 20.45
N ASP A 14 18.74 10.62 19.20
CA ASP A 14 18.47 11.50 18.06
C ASP A 14 16.97 11.72 17.85
N ILE A 15 16.18 10.65 17.76
CA ILE A 15 14.74 10.69 17.47
C ILE A 15 13.98 9.84 18.46
N HIS A 16 12.92 10.39 19.06
CA HIS A 16 11.96 9.66 19.89
C HIS A 16 10.55 9.81 19.31
N GLY A 17 9.87 8.68 19.08
CA GLY A 17 8.57 8.65 18.41
C GLY A 17 7.42 8.15 19.29
N GLY A 18 6.18 8.54 18.98
CA GLY A 18 4.99 8.00 19.64
C GLY A 18 3.68 8.52 19.05
N GLY A 19 2.54 8.03 19.55
CA GLY A 19 1.23 8.62 19.23
C GLY A 19 1.10 10.03 19.79
N LEU A 20 0.25 10.87 19.19
CA LEU A 20 -0.02 12.23 19.67
C LEU A 20 -0.51 12.25 21.14
N ASP A 21 -1.20 11.21 21.58
CA ASP A 21 -1.66 11.02 22.96
C ASP A 21 -0.51 10.77 23.95
N LEU A 22 0.68 10.39 23.47
CA LEU A 22 1.86 10.18 24.31
C LEU A 22 2.64 11.45 24.60
N VAL A 23 2.37 12.56 23.90
CA VAL A 23 2.98 13.87 24.22
C VAL A 23 2.83 14.14 25.72
N PHE A 24 1.62 14.03 26.24
CA PHE A 24 1.34 14.21 27.66
C PHE A 24 0.38 13.14 28.21
N PRO A 25 0.64 12.57 29.40
CA PRO A 25 1.78 12.87 30.28
C PRO A 25 3.02 12.02 29.97
N HIS A 26 2.96 11.09 29.02
CA HIS A 26 3.97 10.03 28.90
C HIS A 26 5.36 10.56 28.55
N HIS A 27 5.53 11.22 27.41
CA HIS A 27 6.82 11.73 26.97
C HIS A 27 7.34 12.85 27.87
N GLU A 28 6.48 13.72 28.40
CA GLU A 28 6.94 14.73 29.36
C GLU A 28 7.47 14.11 30.65
N ASN A 29 6.87 13.00 31.11
CA ASN A 29 7.40 12.24 32.22
C ASN A 29 8.71 11.54 31.85
N GLU A 30 8.88 11.06 30.62
CA GLU A 30 10.14 10.47 30.16
C GLU A 30 11.28 11.48 30.13
N VAL A 31 11.02 12.69 29.65
CA VAL A 31 11.96 13.82 29.69
C VAL A 31 12.34 14.10 31.14
N ALA A 32 11.35 14.31 32.01
CA ALA A 32 11.59 14.61 33.42
C ALA A 32 12.41 13.52 34.13
N GLN A 33 12.11 12.24 33.87
CA GLN A 33 12.84 11.10 34.44
C GLN A 33 14.28 11.03 33.91
N SER A 34 14.46 11.10 32.60
CA SER A 34 15.75 10.87 31.94
C SER A 34 16.73 12.00 32.20
N GLU A 35 16.29 13.25 32.04
CA GLU A 35 17.15 14.42 32.22
C GLU A 35 17.50 14.64 33.70
N SER A 36 16.57 14.39 34.63
CA SER A 36 16.86 14.48 36.07
C SER A 36 17.82 13.39 36.55
N PHE A 37 17.71 12.17 36.01
CA PHE A 37 18.57 11.05 36.39
C PHE A 37 19.99 11.19 35.84
N THR A 38 20.11 11.57 34.56
CA THR A 38 21.41 11.64 33.86
C THR A 38 22.12 12.99 34.02
N GLY A 39 21.36 14.05 34.34
CA GLY A 39 21.85 15.43 34.31
C GLY A 39 22.15 15.95 32.90
N LYS A 40 21.72 15.25 31.84
CA LYS A 40 21.94 15.61 30.43
C LYS A 40 20.64 16.05 29.78
N ALA A 41 20.71 17.14 29.02
CA ALA A 41 19.61 17.66 28.22
C ALA A 41 20.11 18.11 26.84
N PRO A 42 19.32 17.90 25.77
CA PRO A 42 18.01 17.25 25.79
C PRO A 42 18.13 15.70 25.90
N PHE A 43 17.10 15.04 26.42
CA PHE A 43 16.99 13.57 26.33
C PHE A 43 16.84 13.10 24.88
N ALA A 44 16.02 13.77 24.05
CA ALA A 44 15.89 13.49 22.63
C ALA A 44 15.99 14.77 21.80
N ARG A 45 16.72 14.74 20.68
CA ARG A 45 16.92 15.91 19.81
C ARG A 45 15.68 16.24 18.96
N PHE A 46 14.99 15.20 18.50
CA PHE A 46 13.75 15.30 17.73
C PHE A 46 12.67 14.42 18.33
N TRP A 47 11.47 14.98 18.45
CA TRP A 47 10.27 14.26 18.85
C TRP A 47 9.32 14.15 17.67
N MET A 48 8.87 12.95 17.35
CA MET A 48 7.96 12.68 16.23
C MET A 48 6.67 12.08 16.74
N HIS A 49 5.55 12.77 16.52
CA HIS A 49 4.25 12.30 16.98
C HIS A 49 3.29 12.06 15.82
N ASN A 50 2.77 10.83 15.71
CA ASN A 50 1.77 10.51 14.69
C ASN A 50 0.36 10.90 15.13
N GLY A 51 -0.45 11.31 14.17
CA GLY A 51 -1.87 11.61 14.34
C GLY A 51 -2.66 10.40 14.83
N LEU A 52 -3.78 10.67 15.47
CA LEU A 52 -4.66 9.64 16.00
C LEU A 52 -5.50 9.01 14.90
N LEU A 53 -5.73 7.70 14.99
CA LEU A 53 -6.74 7.03 14.20
C LEU A 53 -8.12 7.29 14.81
N ARG A 54 -9.09 7.65 13.96
CA ARG A 54 -10.49 7.88 14.32
C ARG A 54 -11.38 7.01 13.45
N MET A 55 -12.49 6.53 13.98
CA MET A 55 -13.52 5.87 13.16
C MET A 55 -14.42 6.92 12.52
N ALA A 56 -14.89 6.68 11.29
CA ALA A 56 -15.95 7.46 10.69
C ALA A 56 -17.28 7.19 11.46
N GLY A 57 -17.78 8.19 12.19
CA GLY A 57 -18.99 8.07 13.01
C GLY A 57 -18.73 7.47 14.40
N ASP A 58 -18.76 8.34 15.42
CA ASP A 58 -18.62 8.10 16.86
C ASP A 58 -17.39 7.33 17.41
N LYS A 59 -17.02 7.72 18.64
CA LYS A 59 -15.80 7.34 19.39
C LYS A 59 -15.46 5.84 19.33
N MET A 60 -14.17 5.53 19.12
CA MET A 60 -13.63 4.20 19.42
C MET A 60 -13.81 3.87 20.91
N SER A 61 -14.60 2.84 21.22
CA SER A 61 -14.57 2.19 22.53
C SER A 61 -14.71 0.68 22.39
N LYS A 62 -13.98 -0.06 23.23
CA LYS A 62 -14.13 -1.51 23.37
C LYS A 62 -15.56 -1.92 23.78
N SER A 63 -16.31 -1.02 24.42
CA SER A 63 -17.69 -1.27 24.84
C SER A 63 -18.73 -1.07 23.74
N LEU A 64 -18.39 -0.34 22.67
CA LEU A 64 -19.23 -0.12 21.49
C LEU A 64 -19.01 -1.17 20.39
N GLY A 65 -17.98 -2.02 20.49
CA GLY A 65 -17.63 -3.00 19.47
C GLY A 65 -16.85 -2.46 18.27
N ASN A 66 -16.52 -1.15 18.27
CA ASN A 66 -15.92 -0.44 17.13
C ASN A 66 -14.38 -0.49 17.11
N LEU A 67 -13.77 -1.59 17.57
CA LEU A 67 -12.32 -1.76 17.55
C LEU A 67 -11.96 -2.76 16.45
N VAL A 68 -11.51 -2.27 15.30
CA VAL A 68 -10.98 -3.13 14.24
C VAL A 68 -9.55 -3.49 14.59
N ASN A 69 -9.27 -4.78 14.74
CA ASN A 69 -7.91 -5.25 14.95
C ASN A 69 -7.24 -5.52 13.58
N VAL A 70 -5.90 -5.52 13.56
CA VAL A 70 -5.13 -5.70 12.32
C VAL A 70 -5.39 -7.06 11.66
N ARG A 71 -5.66 -8.11 12.44
CA ARG A 71 -5.95 -9.45 11.91
C ARG A 71 -7.27 -9.44 11.14
N ASP A 72 -8.32 -8.87 11.72
CA ASP A 72 -9.65 -8.80 11.09
C ASP A 72 -9.58 -7.97 9.79
N ALA A 73 -8.89 -6.82 9.83
CA ALA A 73 -8.69 -5.99 8.62
C ALA A 73 -7.96 -6.74 7.49
N LEU A 74 -7.02 -7.63 7.84
CA LEU A 74 -6.28 -8.46 6.88
C LEU A 74 -7.08 -9.64 6.31
N GLU A 75 -8.21 -10.00 6.92
CA GLU A 75 -9.14 -10.99 6.34
C GLU A 75 -9.96 -10.36 5.19
N GLU A 76 -10.21 -9.06 5.28
CA GLU A 76 -11.04 -8.32 4.33
C GLU A 76 -10.20 -7.67 3.22
N HIS A 77 -9.06 -7.09 3.58
CA HIS A 77 -8.20 -6.28 2.71
C HIS A 77 -6.77 -6.81 2.61
N SER A 78 -6.13 -6.53 1.47
CA SER A 78 -4.73 -6.83 1.25
C SER A 78 -3.81 -5.97 2.14
N PRO A 79 -2.64 -6.48 2.55
CA PRO A 79 -1.67 -5.71 3.33
C PRO A 79 -1.24 -4.41 2.65
N ASP A 80 -1.18 -4.39 1.31
CA ASP A 80 -0.81 -3.22 0.53
C ASP A 80 -1.95 -2.19 0.51
N ALA A 81 -3.22 -2.62 0.44
CA ALA A 81 -4.35 -1.70 0.49
C ALA A 81 -4.45 -0.97 1.84
N ILE A 82 -4.27 -1.69 2.95
CA ILE A 82 -4.23 -1.10 4.29
C ILE A 82 -3.07 -0.10 4.39
N ARG A 83 -1.86 -0.49 3.93
CA ARG A 83 -0.70 0.41 3.94
C ARG A 83 -0.91 1.65 3.09
N LEU A 84 -1.41 1.52 1.88
CA LEU A 84 -1.71 2.65 1.01
C LEU A 84 -2.71 3.60 1.65
N TRP A 85 -3.75 3.08 2.32
CA TRP A 85 -4.70 3.90 3.05
C TRP A 85 -4.01 4.67 4.19
N MET A 86 -3.16 4.01 4.99
CA MET A 86 -2.41 4.68 6.06
C MET A 86 -1.50 5.78 5.52
N LEU A 87 -0.82 5.52 4.41
CA LEU A 87 0.14 6.42 3.77
C LEU A 87 -0.52 7.54 2.93
N SER A 88 -1.84 7.43 2.69
CA SER A 88 -2.61 8.42 1.91
C SER A 88 -2.82 9.75 2.65
N SER A 89 -2.55 9.78 3.95
CA SER A 89 -2.54 10.98 4.79
C SER A 89 -1.17 11.19 5.39
N HIS A 90 -0.79 12.45 5.60
CA HIS A 90 0.45 12.78 6.30
C HIS A 90 0.43 12.19 7.71
N TYR A 91 1.55 11.63 8.18
CA TYR A 91 1.59 10.88 9.44
C TYR A 91 1.15 11.68 10.67
N ARG A 92 1.28 13.01 10.62
CA ARG A 92 0.88 13.95 11.69
C ARG A 92 -0.62 14.26 11.72
N ASN A 93 -1.33 13.99 10.63
CA ASN A 93 -2.76 14.25 10.53
C ASN A 93 -3.57 13.10 11.14
N PRO A 94 -4.71 13.37 11.77
CA PRO A 94 -5.64 12.31 12.13
C PRO A 94 -6.06 11.53 10.89
N LEU A 95 -6.05 10.20 10.99
CA LEU A 95 -6.50 9.31 9.93
C LEU A 95 -7.91 8.82 10.26
N LEU A 96 -8.78 8.76 9.25
CA LEU A 96 -10.13 8.24 9.40
C LEU A 96 -10.17 6.81 8.87
N TYR A 97 -10.56 5.87 9.73
CA TYR A 97 -10.90 4.51 9.35
C TYR A 97 -12.24 4.53 8.63
N ASP A 98 -12.18 4.12 7.37
CA ASP A 98 -13.30 4.01 6.45
C ASP A 98 -13.01 2.79 5.56
N GLU A 99 -13.85 1.78 5.68
CA GLU A 99 -13.73 0.51 4.95
C GLU A 99 -13.86 0.71 3.44
N GLU A 100 -14.69 1.66 2.99
CA GLU A 100 -14.81 1.99 1.58
C GLU A 100 -13.52 2.65 1.05
N ALA A 101 -12.89 3.49 1.88
CA ALA A 101 -11.62 4.12 1.56
C ALA A 101 -10.49 3.08 1.43
N ILE A 102 -10.43 2.08 2.33
CA ILE A 102 -9.46 0.99 2.25
C ILE A 102 -9.74 0.11 1.03
N THR A 103 -11.01 -0.24 0.77
CA THR A 103 -11.42 -0.99 -0.42
C THR A 103 -11.01 -0.28 -1.71
N ALA A 104 -11.11 1.05 -1.76
CA ALA A 104 -10.64 1.82 -2.91
C ALA A 104 -9.13 1.66 -3.15
N GLN A 105 -8.34 1.43 -2.10
CA GLN A 105 -6.90 1.21 -2.21
C GLN A 105 -6.54 -0.14 -2.82
N GLU A 106 -7.42 -1.13 -2.86
CA GLU A 106 -7.17 -2.39 -3.59
C GLU A 106 -6.96 -2.13 -5.09
N ARG A 107 -7.75 -1.19 -5.64
CA ARG A 107 -7.58 -0.75 -7.03
C ARG A 107 -6.28 0.00 -7.21
N ALA A 108 -5.89 0.80 -6.22
CA ALA A 108 -4.66 1.58 -6.22
C ALA A 108 -3.41 0.65 -6.19
N ALA A 109 -3.36 -0.30 -5.26
CA ALA A 109 -2.33 -1.33 -5.16
C ALA A 109 -2.19 -2.12 -6.47
N ARG A 110 -3.31 -2.54 -7.05
CA ARG A 110 -3.34 -3.27 -8.31
C ARG A 110 -2.83 -2.47 -9.50
N ARG A 111 -3.06 -1.15 -9.54
CA ARG A 111 -2.51 -0.28 -10.59
C ARG A 111 -0.98 -0.26 -10.52
N LEU A 112 -0.41 -0.12 -9.33
CA LEU A 112 1.05 -0.18 -9.12
C LEU A 112 1.59 -1.56 -9.49
N ARG A 113 0.96 -2.64 -8.98
CA ARG A 113 1.32 -4.03 -9.30
C ARG A 113 1.29 -4.31 -10.80
N THR A 114 0.23 -3.90 -11.49
CA THR A 114 0.11 -4.09 -12.95
C THR A 114 1.25 -3.40 -13.69
N ALA A 115 1.64 -2.19 -13.27
CA ALA A 115 2.74 -1.47 -13.92
C ALA A 115 4.08 -2.19 -13.74
N VAL A 116 4.38 -2.73 -12.55
CA VAL A 116 5.64 -3.45 -12.31
C VAL A 116 5.68 -4.85 -12.93
N CYS A 117 4.54 -5.54 -13.05
CA CYS A 117 4.48 -6.90 -13.59
C CYS A 117 4.26 -6.97 -15.11
N ALA A 118 4.00 -5.85 -15.79
CA ALA A 118 3.81 -5.84 -17.23
C ALA A 118 5.12 -6.21 -17.97
N ASP A 119 4.99 -6.85 -19.13
CA ASP A 119 6.13 -7.13 -19.99
C ASP A 119 6.79 -5.83 -20.47
N SER A 120 8.13 -5.83 -20.49
CA SER A 120 8.93 -4.71 -20.99
C SER A 120 9.38 -4.99 -22.42
N PRO A 121 9.08 -4.11 -23.41
CA PRO A 121 9.66 -4.17 -24.73
C PRO A 121 11.19 -4.15 -24.68
N ALA A 122 11.84 -4.91 -25.58
CA ALA A 122 13.31 -4.95 -25.71
C ALA A 122 13.87 -3.80 -26.58
N GLY A 123 13.19 -2.65 -26.60
CA GLY A 123 13.56 -1.51 -27.44
C GLY A 123 14.85 -0.80 -26.98
N PRO A 124 15.58 -0.12 -27.88
CA PRO A 124 16.82 0.59 -27.53
C PRO A 124 16.57 1.87 -26.72
N ALA A 125 15.39 2.49 -26.87
CA ALA A 125 14.97 3.64 -26.09
C ALA A 125 14.34 3.18 -24.76
N LYS A 126 14.63 3.89 -23.68
CA LYS A 126 14.22 3.54 -22.32
C LYS A 126 13.50 4.70 -21.65
N LEU A 127 12.55 4.39 -20.79
CA LEU A 127 12.00 5.36 -19.84
C LEU A 127 13.05 5.64 -18.76
N ASP A 128 13.46 6.89 -18.60
CA ASP A 128 14.35 7.33 -17.52
C ASP A 128 13.56 7.55 -16.22
N PRO A 129 13.82 6.77 -15.15
CA PRO A 129 13.12 6.94 -13.89
C PRO A 129 13.75 7.98 -12.95
N ALA A 130 14.91 8.55 -13.28
CA ALA A 130 15.66 9.43 -12.37
C ALA A 130 14.85 10.67 -11.89
N PRO A 131 14.04 11.34 -12.74
CA PRO A 131 13.20 12.44 -12.27
C PRO A 131 12.18 12.00 -11.21
N PHE A 132 11.54 10.84 -11.41
CA PHE A 132 10.55 10.32 -10.46
C PHE A 132 11.17 9.92 -9.12
N GLU A 133 12.41 9.41 -9.15
CA GLU A 133 13.16 9.13 -7.92
C GLU A 133 13.53 10.42 -7.18
N ALA A 134 13.98 11.45 -7.89
CA ALA A 134 14.29 12.75 -7.29
C ALA A 134 13.04 13.37 -6.64
N ASP A 135 11.89 13.33 -7.33
CA ASP A 135 10.62 13.84 -6.81
C ASP A 135 10.15 13.04 -5.58
N PHE A 136 10.33 11.72 -5.58
CA PHE A 136 10.02 10.88 -4.43
C PHE A 136 10.90 11.22 -3.22
N ILE A 137 12.21 11.39 -3.43
CA ILE A 137 13.14 11.76 -2.35
C ILE A 137 12.76 13.13 -1.80
N HIS A 138 12.48 14.10 -2.67
CA HIS A 138 12.06 15.45 -2.25
C HIS A 138 10.78 15.41 -1.39
N ALA A 139 9.80 14.59 -1.77
CA ALA A 139 8.60 14.38 -0.97
C ALA A 139 8.91 13.73 0.39
N MET A 140 9.79 12.74 0.44
CA MET A 140 10.13 12.06 1.70
C MET A 140 11.00 12.93 2.62
N ASP A 141 11.85 13.80 2.06
CA ASP A 141 12.66 14.77 2.80
C ASP A 141 11.80 15.89 3.43
N ASP A 142 10.63 16.17 2.85
CA ASP A 142 9.62 17.07 3.42
C ASP A 142 8.79 16.35 4.50
N ASP A 143 9.35 16.18 5.70
CA ASP A 143 8.65 15.62 6.88
C ASP A 143 7.94 14.28 6.62
N LEU A 144 8.52 13.40 5.80
CA LEU A 144 7.91 12.13 5.39
C LEU A 144 6.54 12.31 4.71
N ASN A 145 6.45 13.20 3.72
CA ASN A 145 5.21 13.48 2.97
C ASN A 145 4.82 12.32 2.05
N THR A 146 4.30 11.24 2.66
CA THR A 146 3.88 10.03 1.97
C THR A 146 2.75 10.25 0.95
N PRO A 147 1.78 11.18 1.12
CA PRO A 147 0.82 11.47 0.07
C PRO A 147 1.46 11.96 -1.23
N ALA A 148 2.44 12.86 -1.15
CA ALA A 148 3.19 13.34 -2.31
C ALA A 148 4.08 12.25 -2.91
N ALA A 149 4.75 11.45 -2.07
CA ALA A 149 5.54 10.31 -2.53
C ALA A 149 4.70 9.28 -3.28
N LEU A 150 3.50 8.95 -2.77
CA LEU A 150 2.53 8.07 -3.43
C LEU A 150 2.08 8.62 -4.78
N ALA A 151 1.81 9.92 -4.88
CA ALA A 151 1.47 10.55 -6.15
C ALA A 151 2.58 10.33 -7.20
N GLY A 152 3.84 10.51 -6.81
CA GLY A 152 5.00 10.21 -7.66
C GLY A 152 5.08 8.75 -8.12
N LEU A 153 4.75 7.79 -7.24
CA LEU A 153 4.68 6.37 -7.64
C LEU A 153 3.59 6.12 -8.69
N PHE A 154 2.42 6.76 -8.56
CA PHE A 154 1.34 6.61 -9.54
C PHE A 154 1.65 7.29 -10.87
N ASP A 155 2.38 8.40 -10.86
CA ASP A 155 2.85 9.05 -12.07
C ASP A 155 3.89 8.20 -12.79
N LEU A 156 4.85 7.62 -12.07
CA LEU A 156 5.79 6.63 -12.64
C LEU A 156 5.06 5.42 -13.21
N ALA A 157 4.07 4.87 -12.51
CA ALA A 157 3.25 3.77 -13.01
C ALA A 157 2.48 4.13 -14.29
N ARG A 158 1.98 5.37 -14.40
CA ARG A 158 1.32 5.88 -15.62
C ARG A 158 2.31 5.93 -16.78
N ASP A 159 3.51 6.46 -16.54
CA ASP A 159 4.53 6.63 -17.56
C ASP A 159 5.17 5.31 -18.00
N ILE A 160 5.28 4.32 -17.11
CA ILE A 160 5.60 2.94 -17.47
C ILE A 160 4.60 2.39 -18.49
N ASN A 161 3.30 2.51 -18.22
CA ASN A 161 2.28 2.00 -19.14
C ASN A 161 2.34 2.71 -20.49
N ARG A 162 2.42 4.05 -20.50
CA ARG A 162 2.50 4.84 -21.74
C ARG A 162 3.74 4.51 -22.57
N SER A 163 4.89 4.38 -21.91
CA SER A 163 6.17 4.10 -22.57
C SER A 163 6.22 2.69 -23.14
N ARG A 164 5.66 1.71 -22.40
CA ARG A 164 5.49 0.34 -22.87
C ARG A 164 4.65 0.30 -24.15
N ASP A 165 3.51 0.99 -24.18
CA ASP A 165 2.62 1.04 -25.34
C ASP A 165 3.28 1.74 -26.55
N ALA A 166 4.24 2.63 -26.30
CA ALA A 166 5.09 3.26 -27.31
C ALA A 166 6.32 2.41 -27.70
N GLY A 167 6.50 1.20 -27.14
CA GLY A 167 7.58 0.28 -27.47
C GLY A 167 8.92 0.57 -26.80
N LEU A 168 8.96 1.45 -25.79
CA LEU A 168 10.16 1.73 -25.01
C LEU A 168 10.38 0.62 -23.97
N SER A 169 11.64 0.35 -23.64
CA SER A 169 11.99 -0.47 -22.49
C SER A 169 11.64 0.25 -21.19
N VAL A 170 10.95 -0.46 -20.29
CA VAL A 170 10.48 0.06 -18.99
C VAL A 170 11.08 -0.69 -17.81
N ALA A 171 11.97 -1.66 -18.04
CA ALA A 171 12.57 -2.50 -17.00
C ALA A 171 13.23 -1.68 -15.88
N ASP A 172 14.02 -0.66 -16.23
CA ASP A 172 14.70 0.21 -15.25
C ASP A 172 13.67 1.00 -14.41
N ALA A 173 12.62 1.51 -15.06
CA ALA A 173 11.53 2.22 -14.38
C ALA A 173 10.70 1.30 -13.47
N GLN A 174 10.44 0.07 -13.88
CA GLN A 174 9.77 -0.93 -13.04
C GLN A 174 10.64 -1.32 -11.83
N ALA A 175 11.96 -1.43 -11.99
CA ALA A 175 12.88 -1.69 -10.89
C ALA A 175 12.90 -0.52 -9.89
N THR A 176 12.94 0.72 -10.38
CA THR A 176 12.82 1.91 -9.52
C THR A 176 11.48 1.94 -8.80
N LEU A 177 10.35 1.71 -9.50
CA LEU A 177 9.03 1.69 -8.87
C LEU A 177 8.94 0.65 -7.74
N ARG A 178 9.47 -0.56 -7.94
CA ARG A 178 9.53 -1.58 -6.87
C ARG A 178 10.35 -1.13 -5.68
N ARG A 179 11.52 -0.53 -5.92
CA ARG A 179 12.38 -0.05 -4.84
C ARG A 179 11.73 1.06 -4.03
N LEU A 180 11.16 2.08 -4.69
CA LEU A 180 10.50 3.20 -4.02
C LEU A 180 9.23 2.74 -3.28
N ALA A 181 8.42 1.86 -3.88
CA ALA A 181 7.29 1.23 -3.21
C ALA A 181 7.74 0.42 -1.97
N GLY A 182 8.89 -0.26 -2.06
CA GLY A 182 9.51 -0.99 -0.95
C GLY A 182 9.94 -0.10 0.22
N VAL A 183 10.39 1.14 -0.04
CA VAL A 183 10.66 2.14 1.04
C VAL A 183 9.39 2.42 1.85
N LEU A 184 8.23 2.45 1.18
CA LEU A 184 6.92 2.60 1.83
C LEU A 184 6.35 1.30 2.39
N GLY A 185 7.11 0.20 2.32
CA GLY A 185 6.71 -1.12 2.81
C GLY A 185 5.62 -1.81 1.97
N LEU A 186 5.40 -1.36 0.73
CA LEU A 186 4.51 -2.01 -0.22
C LEU A 186 5.23 -3.20 -0.85
N THR A 187 4.56 -4.35 -0.91
CA THR A 187 5.12 -5.57 -1.50
C THR A 187 4.83 -5.67 -2.99
N LEU A 188 3.71 -5.09 -3.43
CA LEU A 188 3.12 -5.23 -4.76
C LEU A 188 2.95 -6.69 -5.20
N ALA A 189 2.83 -7.59 -4.23
CA ALA A 189 2.59 -9.00 -4.47
C ALA A 189 1.15 -9.24 -4.91
N GLU A 190 0.92 -10.36 -5.60
CA GLU A 190 -0.45 -10.84 -5.84
C GLU A 190 -1.12 -11.15 -4.49
N PRO A 191 -2.37 -10.70 -4.26
CA PRO A 191 -3.11 -11.06 -3.07
C PRO A 191 -3.22 -12.58 -2.93
N LEU A 192 -3.06 -13.08 -1.69
CA LEU A 192 -3.30 -14.49 -1.41
C LEU A 192 -4.79 -14.83 -1.66
N PRO A 193 -5.09 -16.03 -2.18
CA PRO A 193 -6.48 -16.47 -2.33
C PRO A 193 -7.15 -16.53 -0.95
N LYS A 194 -8.34 -15.92 -0.84
CA LYS A 194 -9.18 -16.05 0.36
C LYS A 194 -9.57 -17.52 0.57
N ALA A 195 -9.84 -17.91 1.82
CA ALA A 195 -10.29 -19.26 2.11
C ALA A 195 -11.58 -19.58 1.33
N GLY A 196 -11.57 -20.67 0.55
CA GLY A 196 -12.68 -21.05 -0.33
C GLY A 196 -12.71 -20.35 -1.69
N ALA A 197 -11.69 -19.54 -2.03
CA ALA A 197 -11.54 -19.00 -3.38
C ALA A 197 -11.22 -20.11 -4.39
N LEU A 198 -11.64 -19.91 -5.64
CA LEU A 198 -11.36 -20.82 -6.75
C LEU A 198 -9.85 -21.05 -6.92
N SER A 199 -9.46 -22.31 -7.13
CA SER A 199 -8.10 -22.67 -7.51
C SER A 199 -7.77 -22.14 -8.92
N GLU A 200 -6.48 -22.10 -9.26
CA GLU A 200 -6.05 -21.69 -10.61
C GLU A 200 -6.64 -22.62 -11.69
N ASP A 201 -6.64 -23.93 -11.45
CA ASP A 201 -7.24 -24.92 -12.34
C ASP A 201 -8.75 -24.69 -12.54
N GLU A 202 -9.48 -24.32 -11.48
CA GLU A 202 -10.91 -24.01 -11.57
C GLU A 202 -11.17 -22.72 -12.36
N ILE A 203 -10.32 -21.70 -12.18
CA ILE A 203 -10.39 -20.44 -12.93
C ILE A 203 -10.13 -20.71 -14.41
N ASP A 204 -9.07 -21.46 -14.73
CA ASP A 204 -8.68 -21.77 -16.10
C ASP A 204 -9.76 -22.62 -16.80
N ALA A 205 -10.38 -23.57 -16.08
CA ALA A 205 -11.51 -24.34 -16.58
C ALA A 205 -12.72 -23.44 -16.92
N LEU A 206 -13.04 -22.48 -16.05
CA LEU A 206 -14.13 -21.52 -16.29
C LEU A 206 -13.81 -20.57 -17.46
N ILE A 207 -12.54 -20.15 -17.63
CA ILE A 207 -12.11 -19.33 -18.77
C ILE A 207 -12.24 -20.12 -20.08
N LEU A 208 -11.85 -21.40 -20.07
CA LEU A 208 -11.99 -22.30 -21.22
C LEU A 208 -13.46 -22.52 -21.58
N GLU A 209 -14.32 -22.75 -20.59
CA GLU A 209 -15.77 -22.86 -20.78
C GLU A 209 -16.36 -21.57 -21.37
N ARG A 210 -15.97 -20.40 -20.82
CA ARG A 210 -16.36 -19.09 -21.33
C ARG A 210 -15.95 -18.90 -22.79
N ALA A 211 -14.73 -19.28 -23.16
CA ALA A 211 -14.25 -19.18 -24.54
C ALA A 211 -15.09 -20.05 -25.49
N ALA A 212 -15.44 -21.28 -25.07
CA ALA A 212 -16.30 -22.16 -25.84
C ALA A 212 -17.73 -21.61 -26.00
N LEU A 213 -18.30 -20.98 -24.96
CA LEU A 213 -19.60 -20.33 -25.03
C LEU A 213 -19.59 -19.13 -25.99
N ARG A 214 -18.55 -18.29 -25.94
CA ARG A 214 -18.38 -17.17 -26.90
C ARG A 214 -18.25 -17.66 -28.33
N ALA A 215 -17.49 -18.73 -28.58
CA ALA A 215 -17.37 -19.33 -29.91
C ALA A 215 -18.73 -19.84 -30.45
N ARG A 216 -19.60 -20.30 -29.56
CA ARG A 216 -20.98 -20.72 -29.87
C ARG A 216 -21.99 -19.57 -29.85
N LYS A 217 -21.55 -18.32 -29.72
CA LYS A 217 -22.38 -17.09 -29.63
C LYS A 217 -23.36 -17.08 -28.44
N ARG A 218 -23.07 -17.82 -27.36
CA ARG A 218 -23.86 -17.83 -26.12
C ARG A 218 -23.32 -16.78 -25.15
N PHE A 219 -23.57 -15.50 -25.48
CA PHE A 219 -22.96 -14.37 -24.77
C PHE A 219 -23.45 -14.22 -23.33
N ASP A 220 -24.75 -14.40 -23.09
CA ASP A 220 -25.32 -14.26 -21.73
C ASP A 220 -24.69 -15.22 -20.73
N GLU A 221 -24.43 -16.47 -21.13
CA GLU A 221 -23.80 -17.47 -20.28
C GLU A 221 -22.30 -17.23 -20.11
N ALA A 222 -21.62 -16.75 -21.15
CA ALA A 222 -20.23 -16.33 -21.05
C ALA A 222 -20.05 -15.14 -20.08
N ASP A 223 -21.02 -14.23 -20.06
CA ASP A 223 -21.05 -13.09 -19.14
C ASP A 223 -21.41 -13.51 -17.73
N ALA A 224 -22.27 -14.53 -17.55
CA ALA A 224 -22.54 -15.13 -16.26
C ALA A 224 -21.27 -15.75 -15.62
N ILE A 225 -20.43 -16.43 -16.42
CA ILE A 225 -19.13 -16.93 -15.95
C ILE A 225 -18.21 -15.77 -15.55
N ARG A 226 -18.15 -14.70 -16.35
CA ARG A 226 -17.34 -13.52 -16.01
C ARG A 226 -17.80 -12.89 -14.69
N ALA A 227 -19.11 -12.78 -14.48
CA ALA A 227 -19.69 -12.26 -13.24
C ALA A 227 -19.36 -13.16 -12.04
N ARG A 228 -19.42 -14.49 -12.21
CA ARG A 228 -19.03 -15.45 -11.17
C ARG A 228 -17.56 -15.32 -10.79
N LEU A 229 -16.66 -15.21 -11.78
CA LEU A 229 -15.24 -15.00 -11.54
C LEU A 229 -14.98 -13.67 -10.83
N ALA A 230 -15.65 -12.59 -11.27
CA ALA A 230 -15.55 -11.29 -10.62
C ALA A 230 -16.03 -11.32 -9.14
N ALA A 231 -17.11 -12.05 -8.85
CA ALA A 231 -17.61 -12.23 -7.49
C ALA A 231 -16.65 -13.04 -6.59
N GLN A 232 -15.77 -13.83 -7.18
CA GLN A 232 -14.70 -14.56 -6.48
C GLN A 232 -13.37 -13.79 -6.47
N GLY A 233 -13.40 -12.51 -6.83
CA GLY A 233 -12.21 -11.66 -6.86
C GLY A 233 -11.24 -12.00 -7.99
N VAL A 234 -11.75 -12.45 -9.14
CA VAL A 234 -10.95 -12.73 -10.34
C VAL A 234 -11.36 -11.79 -11.47
N LEU A 235 -10.43 -10.95 -11.92
CA LEU A 235 -10.67 -10.00 -13.01
C LEU A 235 -10.09 -10.52 -14.33
N LEU A 236 -10.95 -10.69 -15.34
CA LEU A 236 -10.53 -11.07 -16.69
C LEU A 236 -10.19 -9.85 -17.56
N ARG A 237 -9.09 -9.96 -18.30
CA ARG A 237 -8.71 -9.06 -19.40
C ARG A 237 -8.65 -9.85 -20.70
N ASP A 238 -9.48 -9.47 -21.66
CA ASP A 238 -9.47 -10.04 -23.01
C ASP A 238 -8.57 -9.19 -23.91
N SER A 239 -7.68 -9.82 -24.67
CA SER A 239 -6.87 -9.21 -25.74
C SER A 239 -6.96 -10.08 -27.02
N PRO A 240 -6.47 -9.59 -28.17
CA PRO A 240 -6.38 -10.40 -29.39
C PRO A 240 -5.58 -11.70 -29.23
N GLU A 241 -4.62 -11.72 -28.31
CA GLU A 241 -3.74 -12.84 -28.00
C GLU A 241 -4.37 -13.87 -27.03
N GLY A 242 -5.42 -13.49 -26.31
CA GLY A 242 -6.15 -14.38 -25.41
C GLY A 242 -6.80 -13.68 -24.21
N THR A 243 -7.37 -14.48 -23.30
CA THR A 243 -7.88 -14.00 -22.01
C THR A 243 -6.81 -14.21 -20.95
N THR A 244 -6.42 -13.14 -20.25
CA THR A 244 -5.57 -13.18 -19.05
C THR A 244 -6.40 -12.84 -17.81
N TRP A 245 -5.93 -13.22 -16.62
CA TRP A 245 -6.64 -12.97 -15.37
C TRP A 245 -5.70 -12.52 -14.25
N SER A 246 -6.27 -11.89 -13.22
CA SER A 246 -5.54 -11.48 -12.00
C SER A 246 -6.48 -11.50 -10.79
N ARG A 247 -5.93 -11.76 -9.59
CA ARG A 247 -6.72 -11.67 -8.34
C ARG A 247 -6.89 -10.22 -7.90
N THR A 248 -8.06 -9.92 -7.36
CA THR A 248 -8.49 -8.57 -6.98
C THR A 248 -8.40 -8.30 -5.50
#